data_AF-A0A7C3N850-F1
#
_entry.id   AF-A0A7C3N850-F1
#
_cell.length_a   1.000
_cell.length_b   1.000
_cell.length_c   1.000
_cell.angle_alpha   90.00
_cell.angle_beta   90.00
_cell.angle_gamma   90.00
#
_symmetry.space_group_name_H-M   'P 1'
#
loop_
_entity.id
_entity.type
_entity.pdbx_description
1 polymer ?
#
loop_
_entity_poly.entity_id
_entity_poly.type
_entity_poly.pdbx_seq_one_letter_code
_entity_poly.pdbx_strand_id
1 'polypeptide(L)' 'MAEPSNTQPATGGPTIRPEDIHMPPSSYWPIVLALGITIILFGFAASFPFVIFGVLLSLIAAIGWVTEPGYEPIEHEHH' A
#
# COMPACT_ATOMS: atom_id res chain seq x y z
N MET A 1 44.64 -19.93 -20.21
CA MET A 1 44.10 -19.27 -19.00
C MET A 1 42.59 -19.29 -19.15
N ALA A 2 41.90 -20.16 -18.41
CA ALA A 2 40.44 -20.31 -18.45
C ALA A 2 39.88 -19.77 -17.14
N GLU A 3 38.83 -18.95 -17.23
CA GLU A 3 38.06 -18.41 -16.10
C GLU A 3 37.51 -19.57 -15.24
N PRO A 4 37.58 -19.51 -13.89
CA PRO A 4 36.90 -20.48 -13.05
C PRO A 4 35.39 -20.29 -13.19
N SER A 5 34.73 -21.28 -13.81
CA SER A 5 33.27 -21.35 -13.88
C SER A 5 32.71 -21.35 -12.47
N ASN A 6 32.08 -20.22 -12.13
CA ASN A 6 31.40 -19.99 -10.87
C ASN A 6 30.35 -21.10 -10.69
N THR A 7 30.69 -22.08 -9.86
CA THR A 7 29.93 -23.31 -9.67
C THR A 7 28.84 -23.02 -8.66
N GLN A 8 27.72 -22.49 -9.16
CA GLN A 8 26.48 -22.43 -8.41
C GLN A 8 26.13 -23.88 -7.96
N PRO A 9 25.99 -24.16 -6.65
CA PRO A 9 25.63 -25.49 -6.19
C PRO A 9 24.21 -25.82 -6.67
N ALA A 10 24.06 -26.99 -7.30
CA ALA A 10 22.82 -27.53 -7.86
C ALA A 10 21.80 -27.95 -6.78
N THR A 11 21.50 -27.05 -5.85
CA THR A 11 20.40 -27.22 -4.89
C THR A 11 19.17 -26.59 -5.52
N GLY A 12 18.27 -27.42 -6.07
CA GLY A 12 17.05 -27.01 -6.76
C GLY A 12 15.97 -26.39 -5.85
N GLY A 13 16.36 -25.51 -4.93
CA GLY A 13 15.45 -24.63 -4.20
C GLY A 13 15.29 -23.31 -4.97
N PRO A 14 14.10 -22.68 -4.97
CA PRO A 14 13.90 -21.41 -5.65
C PRO A 14 14.93 -20.37 -5.18
N THR A 15 15.75 -19.87 -6.10
CA THR A 15 16.63 -18.73 -5.85
C THR A 15 15.78 -17.47 -5.78
N ILE A 16 15.23 -17.15 -4.61
CA ILE A 16 14.53 -15.87 -4.39
C ILE A 16 15.60 -14.77 -4.44
N ARG A 17 15.62 -13.97 -5.51
CA ARG A 17 16.52 -12.83 -5.59
C ARG A 17 15.88 -11.66 -4.82
N PRO A 18 16.65 -10.81 -4.14
CA PRO A 18 16.08 -9.67 -3.41
C PRO A 18 15.22 -8.75 -4.28
N GLU A 19 15.55 -8.62 -5.57
CA GLU A 19 14.75 -7.89 -6.56
C GLU A 19 13.37 -8.50 -6.84
N ASP A 20 13.13 -9.77 -6.51
CA ASP A 20 11.84 -10.45 -6.67
C ASP A 20 10.88 -10.13 -5.49
N ILE A 21 11.36 -9.42 -4.44
CA ILE A 21 10.56 -8.98 -3.29
C ILE A 21 9.99 -7.59 -3.58
N HIS A 22 8.85 -7.55 -4.27
CA HIS A 22 8.05 -6.33 -4.34
C HIS A 22 7.40 -6.06 -2.98
N MET A 23 7.66 -4.89 -2.40
CA MET A 23 6.89 -4.42 -1.25
C MET A 23 5.49 -4.03 -1.74
N PRO A 24 4.41 -4.42 -1.02
CA PRO A 24 3.06 -3.97 -1.35
C PRO A 24 3.05 -2.45 -1.47
N PRO A 25 2.38 -1.86 -2.48
CA PRO A 25 2.23 -0.43 -2.54
C PRO A 25 1.55 0.09 -1.27
N SER A 26 2.04 1.19 -0.74
CA SER A 26 1.48 1.80 0.45
C SER A 26 0.17 2.53 0.09
N SER A 27 -0.98 2.01 0.53
CA SER A 27 -2.27 2.73 0.45
C SER A 27 -2.29 3.92 1.41
N TYR A 28 -2.71 5.10 0.92
CA TYR A 28 -2.83 6.31 1.74
C TYR A 28 -4.21 6.49 2.39
N TRP A 29 -5.24 5.79 1.92
CA TRP A 29 -6.59 5.90 2.49
C TRP A 29 -6.74 5.52 3.97
N PRO A 30 -6.02 4.53 4.52
CA PRO A 30 -6.12 4.19 5.95
C PRO A 30 -5.80 5.37 6.87
N ILE A 31 -4.79 6.18 6.54
CA ILE A 31 -4.40 7.31 7.38
C ILE A 31 -5.43 8.45 7.29
N VAL A 32 -6.02 8.67 6.11
CA VAL A 32 -7.10 9.65 5.93
C VAL A 32 -8.35 9.23 6.71
N LEU A 33 -8.67 7.94 6.71
CA LEU A 33 -9.79 7.40 7.49
C LEU A 33 -9.58 7.62 9.00
N ALA A 34 -8.37 7.32 9.50
CA ALA A 34 -8.03 7.54 10.90
C ALA A 34 -8.13 9.02 11.32
N LEU A 35 -7.72 9.93 10.43
CA LEU A 35 -7.88 11.37 10.66
C LEU A 35 -9.36 11.76 10.75
N GLY A 36 -10.21 11.26 9.84
CA GLY A 36 -11.66 11.48 9.90
C GLY A 36 -12.27 11.00 11.22
N ILE A 37 -11.93 9.78 11.66
CA ILE A 37 -12.38 9.22 12.94
C ILE A 37 -11.91 10.09 14.12
N THR A 38 -10.66 10.55 14.09
CA THR A 38 -10.10 11.45 15.11
C THR A 38 -10.90 12.75 15.19
N ILE A 39 -11.26 13.35 14.05
CA ILE A 39 -12.08 14.57 13.99
C ILE A 39 -13.49 14.32 14.53
N ILE A 40 -14.10 13.15 14.27
CA ILE A 40 -15.40 12.77 14.85
C ILE A 40 -15.31 12.76 16.37
N LEU A 41 -14.31 12.06 16.92
CA LEU A 41 -14.12 11.94 18.37
C LEU A 41 -13.85 13.31 19.01
N PHE A 42 -13.03 14.15 18.38
CA PHE A 42 -12.81 15.53 18.79
C PHE A 42 -14.12 16.36 18.74
N GLY A 43 -14.91 16.18 17.68
CA GLY A 43 -16.16 16.90 17.49
C GLY A 43 -17.21 16.60 18.54
N PHE A 44 -17.28 15.36 19.04
CA PHE A 44 -18.14 15.03 20.17
C PHE A 44 -17.81 15.82 21.44
N ALA A 45 -16.53 16.17 21.65
CA ALA A 45 -16.09 17.00 22.76
C ALA A 45 -16.20 18.51 22.49
N ALA A 46 -16.01 18.94 21.23
CA ALA A 46 -15.92 20.35 20.86
C ALA A 46 -17.26 20.93 20.39
N SER A 47 -17.80 20.44 19.27
CA SER A 47 -19.09 20.88 18.72
C SER A 47 -19.55 20.01 17.54
N PHE A 48 -20.87 19.99 17.32
CA PHE A 48 -21.51 19.18 16.29
C PHE A 48 -20.98 19.39 14.85
N PRO A 49 -20.59 20.59 14.39
CA PRO A 49 -20.02 20.78 13.06
C PRO A 49 -18.79 19.92 12.76
N PHE A 50 -17.91 19.71 13.76
CA PHE A 50 -16.74 18.85 13.59
C PHE A 50 -17.12 17.38 13.40
N VAL A 51 -18.21 16.92 14.04
CA VAL A 51 -18.74 15.56 13.84
C VAL A 51 -19.17 15.37 12.39
N ILE A 52 -19.91 16.34 11.83
CA ILE A 52 -20.35 16.29 10.43
C ILE A 52 -19.15 16.23 9.48
N PHE A 53 -18.15 17.09 9.71
CA PHE A 53 -16.96 17.14 8.87
C PHE A 53 -16.15 15.84 8.94
N GLY A 54 -15.95 15.32 10.15
CA GLY A 54 -15.26 14.05 10.37
C GLY A 54 -15.96 12.87 9.70
N VAL A 55 -17.29 12.79 9.81
CA VAL A 55 -18.09 11.75 9.13
C VAL A 55 -17.94 11.83 7.62
N LEU A 56 -18.03 13.04 7.04
CA LEU A 56 -17.89 13.21 5.60
C LEU A 56 -16.49 12.79 5.12
N LEU A 57 -15.44 13.19 5.85
CA LEU A 57 -14.06 12.82 5.54
C LEU A 57 -13.85 11.29 5.64
N SER A 58 -14.38 10.66 6.69
CA SER A 58 -14.29 9.20 6.87
C SER A 58 -15.02 8.44 5.77
N LEU A 59 -16.18 8.92 5.30
CA LEU A 59 -16.91 8.30 4.19
C LEU A 59 -16.12 8.41 2.88
N ILE A 60 -15.57 9.59 2.57
CA ILE A 60 -14.73 9.78 1.39
C ILE A 60 -13.52 8.84 1.45
N ALA A 61 -12.87 8.76 2.61
CA ALA A 61 -11.71 7.90 2.80
C ALA A 61 -12.04 6.41 2.62
N ALA A 62 -13.17 5.95 3.19
CA ALA A 62 -13.61 4.58 3.06
C ALA A 62 -13.97 4.22 1.62
N ILE A 63 -14.69 5.09 0.91
CA ILE A 63 -15.02 4.90 -0.51
C ILE A 63 -13.73 4.84 -1.33
N GLY A 64 -12.86 5.83 -1.17
CA GLY A 64 -11.57 5.89 -1.85
C GLY A 64 -10.73 4.63 -1.65
N TRP A 65 -10.68 4.13 -0.41
CA TRP A 65 -9.97 2.92 -0.06
C TRP A 65 -10.53 1.68 -0.74
N VAL A 66 -11.86 1.52 -0.73
CA VAL A 66 -12.52 0.36 -1.36
C VAL A 66 -12.38 0.40 -2.90
N THR A 67 -12.29 1.61 -3.47
CA THR A 67 -12.14 1.79 -4.93
C THR A 67 -10.68 1.83 -5.40
N GLU A 68 -9.69 1.81 -4.49
CA GLU A 68 -8.29 1.91 -4.86
C GLU A 68 -7.86 0.64 -5.63
N PRO A 69 -7.38 0.75 -6.88
CA PRO A 69 -6.90 -0.40 -7.63
C PRO A 69 -5.63 -0.93 -6.99
N GLY A 70 -5.67 -2.20 -6.57
CA GLY A 70 -4.51 -2.90 -6.01
C GLY A 70 -3.52 -3.25 -7.10
N TYR A 71 -2.68 -2.30 -7.51
CA TYR A 71 -1.47 -2.50 -8.32
C TYR A 71 -1.68 -3.26 -9.65
N GLU A 72 -1.71 -2.55 -10.78
CA GLU A 72 -1.50 -3.19 -12.08
C GLU A 72 0.01 -3.19 -12.42
N PRO A 73 0.65 -4.36 -12.61
CA PRO A 73 2.02 -4.43 -13.09
C PRO A 73 2.12 -3.79 -14.47
N ILE A 74 3.09 -2.90 -14.68
CA ILE A 74 3.40 -2.40 -16.02
C ILE A 74 4.01 -3.57 -16.80
N GLU A 75 3.31 -4.08 -17.82
CA GLU A 75 3.93 -5.00 -18.78
C GLU A 75 5.13 -4.30 -19.41
N HIS A 76 6.32 -4.82 -19.14
CA HIS A 76 7.53 -4.45 -19.87
C HIS A 76 7.42 -5.08 -21.27
N GLU A 77 6.82 -4.38 -22.22
CA GLU A 77 6.99 -4.70 -23.64
C GLU A 77 8.47 -4.54 -24.00
N HIS A 78 9.16 -5.66 -24.18
CA HIS A 78 10.49 -5.73 -24.79
C HIS A 78 10.31 -5.68 -26.31
N HIS A 79 10.63 -4.53 -26.92
CA HIS A 79 10.92 -4.38 -28.36
C HIS A 79 12.38 -4.00 -28.55
#